data_AF-A0A4Q9KYD7-F1
#
_entry.id   AF-A0A4Q9KYD7-F1
#
_cell.length_a   1.000
_cell.length_b   1.000
_cell.length_c   1.000
_cell.angle_alpha   90.00
_cell.angle_beta   90.00
_cell.angle_gamma   90.00
#
_symmetry.space_group_name_H-M   'P 1'
#
loop_
_entity.id
_entity.type
_entity.pdbx_description
1 polymer ?
#
loop_
_entity_poly.entity_id
_entity_poly.type
_entity_poly.pdbx_seq_one_letter_code
_entity_poly.pdbx_strand_id
1 'polypeptide(L)'
;MFGIMKRLTSTKHLKYNDRQSLILFLKGIGMPVEKTIEFLRNSFNLDNEVFNKEYLYSIRHNYGLEGKRANYPPYTCSKMGSLCNNNSVGCPFLGDKTYVKDFLNVKNINLDLEDLIKSHPGQKACSKILNVLIEQEAEPLITSPVNFYNLFKNKNNKNVE
;
A
#
# COMPACT_ATOMS: atom_id res chain seq x y z
N MET A 1 2.64 -1.07 0.90
CA MET A 1 1.93 0.17 1.29
C MET A 1 2.71 0.98 2.32
N PHE A 2 3.22 0.37 3.39
CA PHE A 2 4.03 1.05 4.41
C PHE A 2 5.14 1.96 3.83
N GLY A 3 5.97 1.46 2.90
CA GLY A 3 7.03 2.29 2.30
C GLY A 3 6.52 3.51 1.51
N ILE A 4 5.36 3.39 0.85
CA ILE A 4 4.72 4.54 0.16
C ILE A 4 4.26 5.57 1.20
N MET A 5 3.69 5.12 2.32
CA MET A 5 3.30 6.01 3.41
C MET A 5 4.52 6.70 4.05
N LYS A 6 5.62 5.97 4.27
CA LYS A 6 6.86 6.54 4.80
C LYS A 6 7.40 7.64 3.88
N ARG A 7 7.42 7.39 2.56
CA ARG A 7 7.81 8.38 1.56
C ARG A 7 6.89 9.60 1.58
N LEU A 8 5.57 9.39 1.58
CA LEU A 8 4.58 10.47 1.66
C LEU A 8 4.82 11.36 2.89
N THR A 9 5.05 10.76 4.06
CA THR A 9 5.29 11.52 5.29
C THR A 9 6.60 12.31 5.22
N SER A 10 7.67 11.74 4.64
CA SER A 10 8.98 12.39 4.61
C SER A 10 9.13 13.45 3.51
N THR A 11 8.57 13.22 2.33
CA THR A 11 8.71 14.13 1.18
C THR A 11 7.49 15.03 0.99
N LYS A 12 6.38 14.78 1.69
CA LYS A 12 5.10 15.49 1.52
C LYS A 12 4.65 15.54 0.05
N HIS A 13 4.98 14.49 -0.70
CA HIS A 13 4.68 14.32 -2.12
C HIS A 13 4.89 12.87 -2.53
N LEU A 14 4.26 12.42 -3.63
CA LEU A 14 4.50 11.11 -4.22
C LEU A 14 4.63 11.22 -5.75
N LYS A 15 5.51 10.41 -6.33
CA LYS A 15 5.61 10.24 -7.80
C LYS A 15 4.40 9.47 -8.34
N TYR A 16 4.17 9.59 -9.65
CA TYR A 16 2.97 9.07 -10.33
C TYR A 16 2.58 7.63 -9.93
N ASN A 17 3.50 6.67 -10.08
CA ASN A 17 3.20 5.26 -9.79
C ASN A 17 2.89 5.00 -8.31
N ASP A 18 3.56 5.69 -7.38
CA ASP A 18 3.26 5.58 -5.95
C ASP A 18 1.89 6.20 -5.63
N ARG A 19 1.54 7.34 -6.26
CA ARG A 19 0.19 7.94 -6.17
C ARG A 19 -0.88 6.97 -6.66
N GLN A 20 -0.68 6.40 -7.85
CA GLN A 20 -1.63 5.44 -8.43
C GLN A 20 -1.81 4.22 -7.51
N SER A 21 -0.70 3.65 -7.02
CA SER A 21 -0.73 2.51 -6.12
C SER A 21 -1.48 2.82 -4.82
N LEU A 22 -1.25 4.00 -4.24
CA LEU A 22 -1.91 4.44 -3.01
C LEU A 22 -3.40 4.73 -3.23
N ILE A 23 -3.75 5.50 -4.26
CA ILE A 23 -5.15 5.86 -4.55
C ILE A 23 -5.99 4.60 -4.81
N LEU A 24 -5.49 3.68 -5.64
CA LEU A 24 -6.21 2.45 -5.95
C LEU A 24 -6.27 1.50 -4.75
N PHE A 25 -5.25 1.49 -3.89
CA PHE A 25 -5.30 0.77 -2.61
C PHE A 25 -6.40 1.34 -1.69
N LEU A 26 -6.45 2.68 -1.52
CA LEU A 26 -7.46 3.35 -0.69
C LEU A 26 -8.88 3.08 -1.20
N LYS A 27 -9.09 3.18 -2.52
CA LYS A 27 -10.34 2.77 -3.17
C LYS A 27 -10.67 1.31 -2.86
N GLY A 28 -9.68 0.42 -3.00
CA GLY A 28 -9.86 -1.02 -2.82
C GLY A 28 -10.22 -1.46 -1.40
N ILE A 29 -9.81 -0.69 -0.38
CA ILE A 29 -10.21 -0.90 1.02
C ILE A 29 -11.52 -0.19 1.38
N GLY A 30 -12.18 0.44 0.40
CA GLY A 30 -13.49 1.08 0.57
C GLY A 30 -13.46 2.55 0.98
N MET A 31 -12.34 3.25 0.88
CA MET A 31 -12.29 4.68 1.18
C MET A 31 -13.08 5.48 0.12
N PRO A 32 -14.02 6.37 0.52
CA PRO A 32 -14.70 7.27 -0.42
C PRO A 32 -13.74 8.21 -1.14
N VAL A 33 -14.13 8.67 -2.33
CA VAL A 33 -13.28 9.57 -3.13
C VAL A 33 -13.04 10.90 -2.41
N GLU A 34 -14.05 11.43 -1.71
CA GLU A 34 -13.97 12.68 -0.95
C GLU A 34 -12.94 12.57 0.17
N LYS A 35 -12.93 11.44 0.88
CA LYS A 35 -11.94 11.14 1.92
C LYS A 35 -10.55 10.92 1.37
N THR A 36 -10.43 10.34 0.18
CA THR A 36 -9.13 10.20 -0.49
C THR A 36 -8.57 11.56 -0.91
N ILE A 37 -9.42 12.45 -1.43
CA ILE A 37 -9.05 13.82 -1.80
C ILE A 37 -8.60 14.60 -0.57
N GLU A 38 -9.39 14.57 0.51
CA GLU A 38 -9.06 15.22 1.78
C GLU A 38 -7.72 14.70 2.34
N PHE A 39 -7.55 13.38 2.41
CA PHE A 39 -6.33 12.75 2.88
C PHE A 39 -5.09 13.17 2.08
N LEU A 40 -5.15 13.11 0.74
CA LEU A 40 -4.01 13.47 -0.10
C LEU A 40 -3.70 14.97 -0.06
N ARG A 41 -4.73 15.82 -0.04
CA ARG A 41 -4.57 17.27 0.09
C ARG A 41 -3.84 17.63 1.39
N ASN A 42 -4.25 17.04 2.51
CA ASN A 42 -3.61 17.29 3.80
C ASN A 42 -2.22 16.66 3.94
N SER A 43 -1.91 15.66 3.10
CA SER A 43 -0.61 14.97 3.14
C SER A 43 0.45 15.62 2.25
N PHE A 44 0.03 16.32 1.20
CA PHE A 44 0.93 17.00 0.28
C PHE A 44 1.24 18.43 0.76
N ASN A 45 2.49 18.86 0.59
CA ASN A 45 2.88 20.24 0.89
C ASN A 45 2.66 21.14 -0.33
N LEU A 46 1.39 21.37 -0.67
CA LEU A 46 0.96 22.15 -1.84
C LEU A 46 -0.23 23.04 -1.46
N ASP A 47 -0.33 24.19 -2.12
CA ASP A 47 -1.52 25.04 -2.02
C ASP A 47 -2.76 24.32 -2.57
N ASN A 48 -3.92 24.64 -2.00
CA ASN A 48 -5.19 24.01 -2.40
C ASN A 48 -5.50 24.20 -3.89
N GLU A 49 -5.16 25.35 -4.47
CA GLU A 49 -5.37 25.64 -5.88
C GLU A 49 -4.47 24.76 -6.77
N VAL A 50 -3.18 24.67 -6.44
CA VAL A 50 -2.22 23.79 -7.13
C VAL A 50 -2.66 22.33 -7.02
N PHE A 51 -3.06 21.89 -5.83
CA PHE A 51 -3.55 20.54 -5.61
C PHE A 51 -4.76 20.22 -6.49
N ASN A 52 -5.75 21.12 -6.52
CA ASN A 52 -6.95 20.93 -7.30
C ASN A 52 -6.65 20.88 -8.80
N LYS A 53 -5.76 21.75 -9.28
CA LYS A 53 -5.34 21.79 -10.69
C LYS A 53 -4.60 20.51 -11.12
N GLU A 54 -3.71 20.00 -10.29
CA GLU A 54 -2.80 18.92 -10.69
C GLU A 54 -3.30 17.51 -10.34
N TYR A 55 -4.03 17.32 -9.23
CA TYR A 55 -4.30 15.99 -8.68
C TYR A 55 -5.78 15.62 -8.66
N LEU A 56 -6.70 16.58 -8.54
CA LEU A 56 -8.13 16.30 -8.33
C LEU A 56 -8.72 15.46 -9.47
N TYR A 57 -8.44 15.85 -10.73
CA TYR A 57 -8.89 15.10 -11.90
C TYR A 57 -8.36 13.65 -11.88
N SER A 58 -7.05 13.47 -11.60
CA SER A 58 -6.43 12.14 -11.58
C SER A 58 -7.02 11.24 -10.49
N ILE A 59 -7.29 11.78 -9.30
CA ILE A 59 -7.91 11.03 -8.21
C ILE A 59 -9.31 10.59 -8.64
N ARG A 60 -10.15 11.51 -9.10
CA ARG A 60 -11.53 11.21 -9.55
C ARG A 60 -11.56 10.22 -10.72
N HIS A 61 -10.61 10.31 -11.64
CA HIS A 61 -10.43 9.36 -12.73
C HIS A 61 -10.13 7.94 -12.24
N ASN A 62 -9.26 7.76 -11.23
CA ASN A 62 -8.99 6.44 -10.64
C ASN A 62 -10.25 5.82 -9.97
N TYR A 63 -11.17 6.66 -9.50
CA TYR A 63 -12.47 6.26 -8.98
C TYR A 63 -13.53 6.03 -10.08
N GLY A 64 -13.19 6.23 -11.36
CA GLY A 64 -14.13 6.07 -12.47
C GLY A 64 -15.15 7.22 -12.59
N LEU A 65 -14.84 8.40 -12.03
CA LEU A 65 -15.73 9.55 -12.03
C LEU A 65 -15.44 10.55 -13.16
N GLU A 66 -14.36 10.33 -13.91
CA GLU A 66 -13.91 11.19 -15.01
C GLU A 66 -13.66 10.38 -16.29
N GLY A 67 -13.59 11.07 -17.44
CA GLY A 67 -13.30 10.48 -18.73
C GLY A 67 -14.26 9.34 -19.09
N LYS A 68 -13.72 8.19 -19.55
CA LYS A 68 -14.50 6.99 -19.91
C LYS A 68 -15.16 6.27 -18.73
N ARG A 69 -15.02 6.78 -17.50
CA ARG A 69 -15.59 6.20 -16.26
C ARG A 69 -15.23 4.71 -16.06
N ALA A 70 -14.01 4.34 -16.42
CA ALA A 70 -13.55 2.96 -16.30
C ALA A 70 -13.35 2.55 -14.83
N ASN A 71 -13.67 1.30 -14.53
CA ASN A 71 -13.38 0.74 -13.22
C ASN A 71 -11.91 0.28 -13.15
N TYR A 72 -11.04 1.11 -12.59
CA TYR A 72 -9.65 0.75 -12.33
C TYR A 72 -9.54 -0.12 -11.06
N PRO A 73 -9.10 -1.39 -11.16
CA PRO A 73 -8.96 -2.26 -10.00
C PRO A 73 -7.68 -1.93 -9.20
N PRO A 74 -7.65 -2.24 -7.88
CA PRO A 74 -6.44 -2.19 -7.09
C PRO A 74 -5.33 -3.08 -7.66
N TYR A 75 -4.07 -2.66 -7.46
CA TYR A 75 -2.93 -3.41 -7.98
C TYR A 75 -2.74 -4.76 -7.26
N THR A 76 -2.44 -5.79 -8.05
CA THR A 76 -2.04 -7.12 -7.57
C THR A 76 -0.57 -7.12 -7.12
N CYS A 77 -0.15 -8.16 -6.38
CA CYS A 77 1.25 -8.34 -6.03
C CYS A 77 2.17 -8.40 -7.26
N SER A 78 1.72 -9.03 -8.36
CA SER A 78 2.45 -9.06 -9.63
C SER A 78 2.66 -7.65 -10.19
N LYS A 79 1.58 -6.84 -10.24
CA LYS A 79 1.69 -5.43 -10.67
C LYS A 79 2.59 -4.61 -9.76
N MET A 80 2.50 -4.78 -8.44
CA MET A 80 3.37 -4.09 -7.48
C MET A 80 4.85 -4.46 -7.68
N GLY A 81 5.14 -5.72 -7.99
CA GLY A 81 6.49 -6.19 -8.31
C GLY A 81 7.06 -5.56 -9.58
N SER A 82 6.24 -5.39 -10.63
CA SER A 82 6.69 -4.78 -11.88
C SER A 82 7.01 -3.28 -11.76
N LEU A 83 6.62 -2.62 -10.67
CA LEU A 83 6.83 -1.18 -10.46
C LEU A 83 8.16 -0.85 -9.77
N CYS A 84 8.85 -1.84 -9.19
CA CYS A 84 10.10 -1.62 -8.44
C CYS A 84 11.20 -0.93 -9.26
N ASN A 85 11.21 -1.13 -10.59
CA ASN A 85 12.24 -0.57 -11.48
C ASN A 85 11.97 0.89 -11.91
N ASN A 86 10.81 1.47 -11.56
CA ASN A 86 10.35 2.75 -12.09
C ASN A 86 10.35 3.87 -11.02
N ASN A 87 11.41 3.97 -10.21
CA ASN A 87 11.51 4.97 -9.12
C ASN A 87 10.33 4.96 -8.12
N SER A 88 9.62 3.84 -8.06
CA SER A 88 8.44 3.63 -7.23
C SER A 88 8.79 2.67 -6.09
N VAL A 89 8.07 2.72 -4.98
CA VAL A 89 8.32 1.79 -3.86
C VAL A 89 8.03 0.35 -4.28
N GLY A 90 6.91 0.12 -4.98
CA GLY A 90 6.54 -1.21 -5.47
C GLY A 90 6.43 -2.27 -4.36
N CYS A 91 6.80 -3.51 -4.67
CA CYS A 91 6.96 -4.58 -3.69
C CYS A 91 8.33 -4.44 -2.98
N PRO A 92 8.39 -4.22 -1.66
CA PRO A 92 9.65 -3.98 -0.96
C PRO A 92 10.56 -5.22 -0.89
N PHE A 93 10.00 -6.43 -1.03
CA PHE A 93 10.80 -7.66 -1.11
C PHE A 93 11.58 -7.78 -2.43
N LEU A 94 11.07 -7.18 -3.52
CA LEU A 94 11.73 -7.18 -4.83
C LEU A 94 12.56 -5.90 -5.05
N GLY A 95 12.11 -4.77 -4.50
CA GLY A 95 12.83 -3.50 -4.52
C GLY A 95 13.61 -3.25 -3.24
N ASP A 96 13.36 -2.07 -2.65
CA ASP A 96 14.04 -1.59 -1.46
C ASP A 96 13.53 -2.28 -0.18
N LYS A 97 14.38 -3.16 0.36
CA LYS A 97 14.10 -3.99 1.54
C LYS A 97 14.19 -3.20 2.85
N THR A 98 14.73 -1.98 2.85
CA THR A 98 14.78 -1.13 4.05
C THR A 98 13.39 -0.87 4.60
N TYR A 99 12.39 -0.71 3.72
CA TYR A 99 10.99 -0.58 4.11
C TYR A 99 10.42 -1.81 4.83
N VAL A 100 10.94 -3.01 4.58
CA VAL A 100 10.55 -4.21 5.33
C VAL A 100 11.15 -4.16 6.73
N LYS A 101 12.45 -3.88 6.83
CA LYS A 101 13.15 -3.75 8.12
C LYS A 101 12.49 -2.71 9.01
N ASP A 102 12.19 -1.54 8.45
CA ASP A 102 11.47 -0.46 9.14
C ASP A 102 10.09 -0.90 9.62
N PHE A 103 9.36 -1.64 8.78
CA PHE A 103 8.03 -2.14 9.14
C PHE A 103 8.09 -3.13 10.30
N LEU A 104 9.03 -4.08 10.25
CA LEU A 104 9.24 -5.05 11.33
C LEU A 104 9.55 -4.33 12.65
N ASN A 105 10.44 -3.34 12.62
CA ASN A 105 10.79 -2.53 13.79
C ASN A 105 9.57 -1.76 14.33
N VAL A 106 8.84 -1.04 13.47
CA VAL A 106 7.66 -0.25 13.90
C VAL A 106 6.54 -1.14 14.45
N LYS A 107 6.44 -2.38 13.98
CA LYS A 107 5.45 -3.36 14.45
C LYS A 107 5.97 -4.26 15.57
N ASN A 108 7.19 -4.08 16.05
CA ASN A 108 7.83 -4.92 17.06
C ASN A 108 7.79 -6.42 16.68
N ILE A 109 7.96 -6.73 15.40
CA ILE A 109 7.99 -8.10 14.89
C ILE A 109 9.42 -8.62 14.95
N ASN A 110 9.66 -9.65 15.77
CA ASN A 110 10.98 -10.29 15.91
C ASN A 110 11.20 -11.35 14.83
N LEU A 111 11.33 -10.91 13.57
CA LEU A 111 11.75 -11.75 12.45
C LEU A 111 13.07 -11.22 11.89
N ASP A 112 14.05 -12.11 11.68
CA ASP A 112 15.24 -11.75 10.93
C ASP A 112 14.90 -11.59 9.43
N LEU A 113 15.33 -10.48 8.85
CA LEU A 113 14.98 -10.15 7.46
C LEU A 113 15.70 -11.05 6.45
N GLU A 114 16.95 -11.43 6.71
CA GLU A 114 17.71 -12.27 5.78
C GLU A 114 17.13 -13.69 5.76
N ASP A 115 16.87 -14.25 6.94
CA ASP A 115 16.28 -15.58 7.08
C ASP A 115 14.86 -15.62 6.51
N LEU A 116 14.08 -14.56 6.73
CA LEU A 116 12.75 -14.41 6.14
C LEU A 116 12.81 -14.45 4.60
N ILE A 117 13.73 -13.71 3.98
CA ILE A 117 13.86 -13.65 2.52
C ILE A 117 14.34 -14.99 1.95
N LYS A 118 15.34 -15.62 2.60
CA LYS A 118 15.90 -16.92 2.17
C LYS A 118 14.84 -18.02 2.23
N SER A 119 14.07 -18.05 3.32
CA SER A 119 13.09 -19.12 3.56
C SER A 119 11.78 -18.88 2.80
N HIS A 120 11.39 -17.62 2.55
CA HIS A 120 10.09 -17.26 2.00
C HIS A 120 10.20 -16.18 0.91
N PRO A 121 10.62 -16.52 -0.32
CA PRO A 121 10.84 -15.52 -1.35
C PRO A 121 9.54 -14.79 -1.77
N GLY A 122 9.65 -13.46 -1.94
CA GLY A 122 8.61 -12.61 -2.52
C GLY A 122 7.32 -12.55 -1.70
N GLN A 123 6.21 -13.05 -2.26
CA GLN A 123 4.90 -13.00 -1.61
C GLN A 123 4.83 -13.85 -0.35
N LYS A 124 5.60 -14.96 -0.28
CA LYS A 124 5.62 -15.85 0.88
C LYS A 124 6.12 -15.14 2.14
N ALA A 125 7.15 -14.28 2.03
CA ALA A 125 7.60 -13.48 3.17
C ALA A 125 6.51 -12.52 3.65
N CYS A 126 5.73 -11.95 2.72
CA CYS A 126 4.59 -11.13 3.09
C CYS A 126 3.50 -11.93 3.82
N SER A 127 3.23 -13.17 3.40
CA SER A 127 2.35 -14.10 4.12
C SER A 127 2.86 -14.38 5.53
N LYS A 128 4.16 -14.69 5.66
CA LYS A 128 4.77 -14.96 6.97
C LYS A 128 4.66 -13.77 7.92
N ILE A 129 4.89 -12.55 7.44
CA ILE A 129 4.70 -11.33 8.24
C ILE A 129 3.24 -11.20 8.68
N LEU A 130 2.27 -11.46 7.79
CA LEU A 130 0.86 -11.38 8.15
C LEU A 130 0.52 -12.38 9.26
N ASN A 131 1.01 -13.61 9.17
CA ASN A 131 0.77 -14.64 10.17
C ASN A 131 1.23 -14.24 11.56
N VAL A 132 2.42 -13.65 11.65
CA VAL A 132 2.92 -13.14 12.93
C VAL A 132 2.07 -11.98 13.43
N LEU A 133 1.65 -11.07 12.54
CA LEU A 133 0.81 -9.93 12.90
C LEU A 133 -0.59 -10.30 13.42
N ILE A 134 -1.15 -11.42 12.96
CA ILE A 134 -2.51 -11.85 13.32
C ILE A 134 -2.53 -13.09 14.22
N GLU A 135 -1.36 -13.52 14.67
CA GLU A 135 -1.14 -14.69 15.54
C GLU A 135 -1.84 -15.96 15.02
N GLN A 136 -1.58 -16.32 13.76
CA GLN A 136 -2.15 -17.52 13.13
C GLN A 136 -1.09 -18.46 12.57
N GLU A 137 -1.40 -19.75 12.62
CA GLU A 137 -0.56 -20.82 12.07
C GLU A 137 -0.64 -20.91 10.54
N ALA A 138 -1.81 -20.66 9.94
CA ALA A 138 -2.02 -20.81 8.50
C ALA A 138 -1.44 -19.62 7.72
N GLU A 139 -0.55 -19.86 6.75
CA GLU A 139 0.01 -18.82 5.86
C GLU A 139 -0.93 -18.58 4.66
N PRO A 140 -1.75 -17.50 4.65
CA PRO A 140 -2.64 -17.24 3.54
C PRO A 140 -1.83 -16.75 2.34
N LEU A 141 -2.25 -17.12 1.14
CA LEU A 141 -1.65 -16.58 -0.08
C LEU A 141 -2.01 -15.09 -0.24
N ILE A 142 -0.99 -14.23 -0.19
CA ILE A 142 -1.17 -12.79 -0.39
C ILE A 142 -1.10 -12.43 -1.87
N THR A 143 -2.25 -12.11 -2.45
CA THR A 143 -2.38 -11.83 -3.90
C THR A 143 -2.38 -10.33 -4.24
N SER A 144 -2.63 -9.46 -3.27
CA SER A 144 -2.58 -8.00 -3.43
C SER A 144 -2.39 -7.29 -2.08
N PRO A 145 -1.98 -6.01 -2.08
CA PRO A 145 -1.95 -5.20 -0.87
C PRO A 145 -3.32 -5.04 -0.20
N VAL A 146 -4.40 -4.97 -0.99
CA VAL A 146 -5.78 -4.91 -0.47
C VAL A 146 -6.15 -6.22 0.23
N ASN A 147 -5.80 -7.36 -0.37
CA ASN A 147 -6.02 -8.67 0.25
C ASN A 147 -5.27 -8.80 1.58
N PHE A 148 -4.00 -8.38 1.66
CA PHE A 148 -3.25 -8.31 2.93
C PHE A 148 -3.99 -7.47 3.98
N TYR A 149 -4.42 -6.26 3.60
CA TYR A 149 -5.12 -5.36 4.53
C TYR A 149 -6.43 -5.94 5.03
N ASN A 150 -7.24 -6.54 4.16
CA ASN A 150 -8.53 -7.12 4.54
C ASN A 150 -8.35 -8.32 5.48
N LEU A 151 -7.38 -9.20 5.22
CA LEU A 151 -7.08 -10.31 6.11
C LEU A 151 -6.63 -9.82 7.50
N PHE A 152 -5.75 -8.81 7.53
CA PHE A 152 -5.30 -8.17 8.77
C PHE A 152 -6.47 -7.53 9.54
N LYS A 153 -7.30 -6.72 8.86
CA LYS A 153 -8.44 -6.02 9.46
C LYS A 153 -9.49 -6.97 10.00
N ASN A 154 -9.87 -7.99 9.22
CA ASN A 154 -10.94 -8.91 9.58
C ASN A 154 -10.60 -9.71 10.84
N LYS A 155 -9.33 -10.07 11.07
CA LYS A 155 -8.94 -10.77 12.30
C LYS A 155 -8.93 -9.85 13.51
N ASN A 156 -8.40 -8.64 13.36
CA ASN A 156 -8.38 -7.68 14.47
C ASN A 156 -9.78 -7.25 14.91
N ASN A 157 -10.74 -7.15 13.99
CA ASN A 157 -12.13 -6.87 14.35
C ASN A 157 -12.78 -8.01 15.15
N LYS A 158 -12.38 -9.26 14.93
CA LYS A 158 -12.87 -10.43 15.69
C LYS A 158 -12.28 -10.55 17.09
N ASN A 159 -11.23 -9.78 17.41
CA ASN A 159 -10.59 -9.79 18.72
C ASN A 159 -11.12 -8.66 19.63
N VAL A 160 -12.10 -7.88 19.16
CA VAL A 160 -12.73 -6.74 19.87
C VAL A 160 -14.20 -7.02 20.24
N GLU A 161 -14.73 -8.16 19.79
CA GLU A 161 -16.02 -8.73 20.21
C GLU A 161 -15.77 -9.89 21.18
#